data_AF-A0A915E3Q7-F1
#
_entry.id   AF-A0A915E3Q7-F1
#
_cell.length_a   1.000
_cell.length_b   1.000
_cell.length_c   1.000
_cell.angle_alpha   90.00
_cell.angle_beta   90.00
_cell.angle_gamma   90.00
#
_symmetry.space_group_name_H-M   'P 1'
#
loop_
_entity.id
_entity.type
_entity.pdbx_description
1 polymer ?
#
loop_
_entity_poly.entity_id
_entity_poly.type
_entity_poly.pdbx_seq_one_letter_code
_entity_poly.pdbx_strand_id
1 'polypeptide(L)'
;MWGSGVMVVPVITPDVDSVRGYLPGPTGSWYSMSNAHQYGSVQPTGFSTFSAPRDTPLPCFIRAGSIIPKQRPDITTTATRMHEFQLLIALTQDSMPKAQGELYWDDGEIFVDDITSYKDYIYLEYSMLVETKNMAMLMINCSFGCGSKPSFSIPTLDKIEVFGHAFEPDLTSLKLNDKQLKVDASKCSYDKDKQILLIDTPQLIDFSKDAPVWHISWSEKRNIENNGNSIGIARHSDMLILLVSFVFICHFYV
;
A
#
# COMPACT_ATOMS: atom_id res chain seq x y z
N MET A 1 16.13 9.03 4.36
CA MET A 1 15.02 8.14 3.94
C MET A 1 14.68 7.21 5.09
N TRP A 2 13.41 6.82 5.23
CA TRP A 2 13.01 5.72 6.10
C TRP A 2 12.80 4.48 5.24
N GLY A 3 13.68 3.49 5.43
CA GLY A 3 13.79 2.35 4.52
C GLY A 3 14.00 2.80 3.06
N SER A 4 13.46 2.02 2.13
CA SER A 4 13.47 2.31 0.69
C SER A 4 12.27 3.15 0.22
N GLY A 5 11.24 3.31 1.06
CA GLY A 5 9.91 3.76 0.66
C GLY A 5 9.52 5.19 1.04
N VAL A 6 10.19 5.83 2.01
CA VAL A 6 9.82 7.20 2.45
C VAL A 6 11.00 8.16 2.38
N MET A 7 10.77 9.31 1.76
CA MET A 7 11.68 10.46 1.75
C MET A 7 11.09 11.58 2.61
N VAL A 8 11.91 12.10 3.53
CA VAL A 8 11.59 13.30 4.33
C VAL A 8 12.61 14.37 3.96
N VAL A 9 12.14 15.58 3.65
CA VAL A 9 12.97 16.72 3.29
C VAL A 9 12.79 17.80 4.37
N PRO A 10 13.58 17.78 5.46
CA PRO A 10 13.41 18.70 6.57
C PRO A 10 13.98 20.09 6.28
N VAL A 11 13.35 21.13 6.82
CA VAL A 11 13.93 22.48 6.89
C VAL A 11 15.06 22.48 7.93
N ILE A 12 16.26 22.85 7.51
CA ILE A 12 17.46 22.94 8.37
C ILE A 12 18.04 24.35 8.44
N THR A 13 17.33 25.33 7.90
CA THR A 13 17.75 26.75 7.88
C THR A 13 16.80 27.55 8.77
N PRO A 14 17.32 28.44 9.63
CA PRO A 14 16.48 29.34 10.41
C PRO A 14 15.62 30.25 9.51
N ASP A 15 14.43 30.58 9.98
CA ASP A 15 13.55 31.63 9.42
C ASP A 15 13.16 31.48 7.95
N VAL A 16 13.06 30.24 7.47
CA VAL A 16 12.48 29.93 6.14
C VAL A 16 11.21 29.08 6.27
N ASP A 17 10.36 29.17 5.25
CA ASP A 17 9.09 28.45 5.09
C ASP A 17 9.11 27.52 3.87
N SER A 18 10.30 27.22 3.35
CA SER A 18 10.52 26.33 2.23
C SER A 18 11.88 25.66 2.32
N VAL A 19 12.03 24.53 1.63
CA VAL A 19 13.27 23.76 1.60
C VAL A 19 13.58 23.29 0.19
N ARG A 20 14.84 23.44 -0.22
CA ARG A 20 15.34 22.87 -1.46
C ARG A 20 15.78 21.43 -1.19
N GLY A 21 15.11 20.47 -1.81
CA GLY A 21 15.39 19.03 -1.68
C GLY A 21 15.67 18.38 -3.02
N TYR A 22 16.29 17.20 -2.99
CA TYR A 22 16.49 16.37 -4.18
C TYR A 22 15.68 15.07 -4.05
N LEU A 23 14.78 14.83 -5.01
CA LEU A 23 14.04 13.57 -5.12
C LEU A 23 14.65 12.69 -6.22
N PRO A 24 15.27 11.54 -5.91
CA PRO A 24 15.99 10.72 -6.90
C PRO A 24 15.05 9.90 -7.79
N GLY A 25 15.50 9.58 -9.00
CA GLY A 25 14.81 8.66 -9.92
C GLY A 25 14.07 9.35 -11.08
N PRO A 26 13.44 8.56 -11.97
CA PRO A 26 12.66 9.09 -13.09
C PRO A 26 11.39 9.80 -12.62
N THR A 27 10.79 10.61 -13.49
CA THR A 27 9.46 11.20 -13.28
C THR A 27 8.45 10.13 -12.85
N GLY A 28 7.60 10.45 -11.86
CA GLY A 28 6.64 9.49 -11.31
C GLY A 28 7.16 8.65 -10.13
N SER A 29 8.40 8.87 -9.67
CA SER A 29 8.99 8.08 -8.58
C SER A 29 8.48 8.42 -7.18
N TRP A 30 7.80 9.54 -7.00
CA TRP A 30 7.44 10.06 -5.67
C TRP A 30 6.04 10.65 -5.65
N TYR A 31 5.26 10.29 -4.64
CA TYR A 31 3.97 10.90 -4.35
C TYR A 31 4.02 11.69 -3.05
N SER A 32 3.28 12.79 -2.98
CA SER A 32 3.15 13.57 -1.74
C SER A 32 2.35 12.81 -0.69
N MET A 33 2.86 12.78 0.55
CA MET A 33 2.14 12.33 1.74
C MET A 33 1.55 13.49 2.57
N SER A 34 1.62 14.73 2.06
CA SER A 34 1.18 15.92 2.78
C SER A 34 0.13 16.70 1.98
N ASN A 35 -0.83 17.31 2.69
CA ASN A 35 -1.81 18.20 2.07
C ASN A 35 -1.15 19.45 1.46
N ALA A 36 -0.07 19.96 2.07
CA ALA A 36 0.68 21.12 1.60
C ALA A 36 1.28 20.93 0.18
N HIS A 37 1.55 19.68 -0.21
CA HIS A 37 2.07 19.33 -1.53
C HIS A 37 1.07 18.50 -2.33
N GLN A 38 -0.23 18.76 -2.16
CA GLN A 38 -1.32 18.04 -2.85
C GLN A 38 -1.24 16.52 -2.61
N TYR A 39 -1.85 16.07 -1.52
CA TYR A 39 -1.81 14.68 -1.06
C TYR A 39 -2.09 13.67 -2.18
N GLY A 40 -1.23 12.65 -2.31
CA GLY A 40 -1.31 11.59 -3.31
C GLY A 40 -0.93 11.99 -4.74
N SER A 41 -0.57 13.24 -4.99
CA SER A 41 -0.08 13.68 -6.31
C SER A 41 1.39 13.34 -6.53
N VAL A 42 1.75 13.06 -7.79
CA VAL A 42 3.15 12.86 -8.21
C VAL A 42 3.94 14.16 -8.06
N GLN A 43 5.16 14.05 -7.54
CA GLN A 43 6.07 15.16 -7.30
C GLN A 43 7.24 15.17 -8.28
N PRO A 44 7.79 16.36 -8.61
CA PRO A 44 8.93 16.46 -9.53
C PRO A 44 10.18 15.79 -8.95
N THR A 45 10.88 15.02 -9.78
CA THR A 45 12.20 14.48 -9.43
C THR A 45 13.31 15.50 -9.70
N GLY A 46 14.50 15.24 -9.15
CA GLY A 46 15.61 16.17 -9.17
C GLY A 46 15.53 17.21 -8.05
N PHE A 47 16.28 18.30 -8.21
CA PHE A 47 16.24 19.42 -7.27
C PHE A 47 14.95 20.22 -7.43
N SER A 48 14.18 20.32 -6.37
CA SER A 48 12.95 21.10 -6.30
C SER A 48 12.88 21.88 -4.98
N THR A 49 12.08 22.93 -4.97
CA THR A 49 11.78 23.72 -3.76
C THR A 49 10.40 23.34 -3.28
N PHE A 50 10.31 22.88 -2.04
CA PHE A 50 9.09 22.42 -1.38
C PHE A 50 8.65 23.44 -0.34
N SER A 51 7.36 23.71 -0.26
CA SER A 51 6.80 24.57 0.78
C SER A 51 6.85 23.83 2.12
N ALA A 52 7.40 24.45 3.16
CA ALA A 52 7.46 23.88 4.50
C ALA A 52 7.06 24.92 5.56
N PRO A 53 5.81 25.40 5.55
CA PRO A 53 5.29 26.25 6.62
C PRO A 53 5.33 25.54 7.97
N ARG A 54 5.56 26.31 9.04
CA ARG A 54 5.74 25.79 10.41
C ARG A 54 4.49 25.12 10.99
N ASP A 55 3.31 25.40 10.43
CA ASP A 55 2.01 24.88 10.84
C ASP A 55 1.56 23.64 10.05
N THR A 56 2.41 23.13 9.17
CA THR A 56 2.14 21.92 8.39
C THR A 56 3.21 20.85 8.61
N PRO A 57 2.88 19.55 8.43
CA PRO A 57 3.88 18.51 8.42
C PRO A 57 4.98 18.80 7.39
N LEU A 58 6.21 18.39 7.72
CA LEU A 58 7.36 18.52 6.81
C LEU A 58 7.08 17.86 5.45
N PRO A 59 7.74 18.33 4.36
CA PRO A 59 7.66 17.65 3.08
C PRO A 59 8.07 16.18 3.19
N CYS A 60 7.10 15.29 3.01
CA CYS A 60 7.23 13.85 3.10
C CYS A 60 6.64 13.21 1.85
N PHE A 61 7.37 12.24 1.29
CA PHE A 61 7.03 11.60 0.03
C PHE A 61 7.15 10.09 0.13
N ILE A 62 6.18 9.37 -0.42
CA ILE A 62 6.23 7.93 -0.59
C ILE A 62 6.78 7.60 -1.98
N ARG A 63 7.68 6.63 -2.05
CA ARG A 63 8.26 6.15 -3.30
C ARG A 63 7.25 5.30 -4.05
N ALA A 64 7.12 5.52 -5.35
CA ALA A 64 6.37 4.66 -6.24
C ALA A 64 6.95 3.23 -6.22
N GLY A 65 6.09 2.23 -6.20
CA GLY A 65 6.44 0.83 -6.00
C GLY A 65 6.42 0.37 -4.54
N SER A 66 6.06 1.23 -3.58
CA SER A 66 6.06 0.90 -2.15
C SER A 66 4.64 0.72 -1.58
N ILE A 67 4.50 -0.27 -0.70
CA ILE A 67 3.34 -0.48 0.19
C ILE A 67 3.81 -0.22 1.62
N ILE A 68 3.15 0.70 2.32
CA ILE A 68 3.45 1.05 3.70
C ILE A 68 2.25 0.70 4.59
N PRO A 69 2.40 -0.26 5.52
CA PRO A 69 1.43 -0.45 6.58
C PRO A 69 1.51 0.71 7.58
N LYS A 70 0.36 1.26 7.94
CA LYS A 70 0.22 2.33 8.94
C LYS A 70 -0.93 2.02 9.89
N GLN A 71 -0.85 2.54 11.12
CA GLN A 71 -1.96 2.54 12.08
C GLN A 71 -2.37 3.98 12.37
N ARG A 72 -3.63 4.16 12.76
CA ARG A 72 -4.10 5.46 13.23
C ARG A 72 -3.32 5.84 14.51
N PRO A 73 -2.72 7.03 14.60
CA PRO A 73 -1.98 7.41 15.80
C PRO A 73 -2.92 7.61 16.99
N ASP A 74 -2.39 7.36 18.19
CA ASP A 74 -2.99 7.66 19.48
C ASP A 74 -1.93 8.27 20.42
N ILE A 75 -2.33 8.68 21.63
CA ILE A 75 -1.45 9.35 22.61
C ILE A 75 -0.30 8.43 23.06
N THR A 76 -0.50 7.11 23.01
CA THR A 76 0.54 6.11 23.35
C THR A 76 0.64 5.04 22.27
N THR A 77 1.80 4.37 22.21
CA THR A 77 2.01 3.21 21.33
C THR A 77 1.13 2.04 21.75
N THR A 78 0.90 1.83 23.05
CA THR A 78 -0.04 0.82 23.56
C THR A 78 -1.43 1.01 22.98
N ALA A 79 -1.96 2.25 22.98
CA ALA A 79 -3.26 2.53 22.38
C ALA A 79 -3.23 2.46 20.85
N THR A 80 -2.16 2.96 20.22
CA THR A 80 -1.98 2.91 18.76
C THR A 80 -1.97 1.46 18.23
N ARG A 81 -1.32 0.55 18.94
CA ARG A 81 -1.21 -0.87 18.59
C ARG A 81 -2.55 -1.61 18.61
N MET A 82 -3.57 -1.04 19.26
CA MET A 82 -4.94 -1.59 19.26
C MET A 82 -5.76 -1.17 18.05
N HIS A 83 -5.33 -0.16 17.29
CA HIS A 83 -6.05 0.29 16.10
C HIS A 83 -5.81 -0.63 14.92
N GLU A 84 -6.82 -0.71 14.06
CA GLU A 84 -6.76 -1.42 12.80
C GLU A 84 -5.64 -0.90 11.89
N PHE A 85 -5.05 -1.82 11.12
CA PHE A 85 -4.09 -1.49 10.09
C PHE A 85 -4.76 -0.81 8.90
N GLN A 86 -3.96 -0.03 8.21
CA GLN A 86 -4.26 0.59 6.94
C GLN A 86 -3.06 0.40 6.03
N LEU A 87 -3.29 0.13 4.74
CA LEU A 87 -2.22 0.10 3.74
C LEU A 87 -2.25 1.39 2.91
N LEU A 88 -1.10 2.05 2.82
CA LEU A 88 -0.86 3.09 1.82
C LEU A 88 -0.01 2.48 0.68
N ILE A 89 -0.58 2.40 -0.50
CA ILE A 89 0.02 1.79 -1.68
C ILE A 89 0.34 2.89 -2.69
N ALA A 90 1.60 3.04 -3.07
CA ALA A 90 2.04 3.94 -4.13
C ALA A 90 2.44 3.14 -5.36
N LEU A 91 1.62 3.15 -6.42
CA LEU A 91 1.89 2.37 -7.63
C LEU A 91 3.02 2.97 -8.46
N THR A 92 3.79 2.12 -9.15
CA THR A 92 4.69 2.59 -10.22
C THR A 92 3.91 3.20 -11.39
N GLN A 93 4.52 4.17 -12.07
CA GLN A 93 3.94 4.88 -13.22
C GLN A 93 4.43 4.28 -14.56
N ASP A 94 4.33 2.95 -14.69
CA ASP A 94 4.71 2.21 -15.89
C ASP A 94 3.50 1.44 -16.47
N SER A 95 3.70 0.64 -17.53
CA SER A 95 2.61 -0.07 -18.20
C SER A 95 1.94 -1.15 -17.36
N MET A 96 2.62 -1.65 -16.32
CA MET A 96 2.14 -2.65 -15.38
C MET A 96 2.34 -2.14 -13.94
N PRO A 97 1.54 -1.15 -13.51
CA PRO A 97 1.68 -0.52 -12.21
C PRO A 97 1.72 -1.56 -11.09
N LYS A 98 2.71 -1.45 -10.22
CA LYS A 98 2.93 -2.41 -9.13
C LYS A 98 3.44 -1.74 -7.87
N ALA A 99 3.32 -2.43 -6.75
CA ALA A 99 3.91 -2.04 -5.48
C ALA A 99 4.17 -3.24 -4.58
N GLN A 100 5.17 -3.14 -3.72
CA GLN A 100 5.51 -4.16 -2.73
C GLN A 100 5.81 -3.54 -1.37
N GLY A 101 5.63 -4.33 -0.32
CA GLY A 101 6.03 -3.96 1.02
C GLY A 101 5.92 -5.16 1.95
N GLU A 102 6.26 -4.93 3.21
CA GLU A 102 6.27 -5.98 4.22
C GLU A 102 5.88 -5.41 5.58
N LEU A 103 5.40 -6.28 6.46
CA LEU A 103 5.16 -5.99 7.87
C LEU A 103 5.72 -7.14 8.71
N TYR A 104 6.63 -6.80 9.60
CA TYR A 104 6.96 -7.63 10.74
C TYR A 104 6.14 -7.14 11.95
N TRP A 105 5.48 -8.05 12.65
CA TRP A 105 4.70 -7.73 13.83
C TRP A 105 4.86 -8.81 14.90
N ASP A 106 5.20 -8.38 16.10
CA ASP A 106 5.36 -9.22 17.29
C ASP A 106 4.63 -8.59 18.49
N ASP A 107 4.89 -9.07 19.70
CA ASP A 107 4.34 -8.48 20.93
C ASP A 107 4.83 -7.05 21.18
N GLY A 108 6.05 -6.71 20.75
CA GLY A 108 6.72 -5.41 20.91
C GLY A 108 7.37 -5.16 22.27
N GLU A 109 7.41 -6.14 23.18
CA GLU A 109 7.85 -5.97 24.57
C GLU A 109 8.76 -7.10 25.09
N ILE A 110 8.66 -8.32 24.56
CA ILE A 110 9.42 -9.47 25.07
C ILE A 110 10.90 -9.29 24.78
N PHE A 111 11.72 -9.44 25.82
CA PHE A 111 13.17 -9.49 25.68
C PHE A 111 13.60 -10.82 25.04
N VAL A 112 14.38 -10.69 23.98
CA VAL A 112 14.89 -11.81 23.20
C VAL A 112 16.41 -11.78 23.25
N ASP A 113 17.01 -12.80 23.89
CA ASP A 113 18.48 -12.91 24.00
C ASP A 113 19.13 -13.29 22.66
N ASP A 114 18.43 -14.09 21.83
CA ASP A 114 18.86 -14.48 20.49
C ASP A 114 17.70 -14.36 19.50
N ILE A 115 17.77 -13.34 18.63
CA ILE A 115 16.73 -13.06 17.63
C ILE A 115 16.51 -14.21 16.64
N THR A 116 17.52 -15.05 16.42
CA THR A 116 17.39 -16.21 15.52
C THR A 116 16.50 -17.31 16.12
N SER A 117 16.41 -17.34 17.46
CA SER A 117 15.58 -18.25 18.23
C SER A 117 14.16 -17.74 18.45
N TYR A 118 13.90 -16.44 18.27
CA TYR A 118 12.56 -15.88 18.38
C TYR A 118 11.71 -16.26 17.18
N LYS A 119 10.51 -16.77 17.48
CA LYS A 119 9.58 -17.33 16.49
C LYS A 119 8.15 -16.87 16.72
N ASP A 120 7.87 -16.11 17.78
CA ASP A 120 6.53 -15.62 18.07
C ASP A 120 6.32 -14.28 17.36
N TYR A 121 6.15 -14.34 16.04
CA TYR A 121 5.87 -13.16 15.22
C TYR A 121 5.04 -13.55 14.01
N ILE A 122 4.38 -12.56 13.42
CA ILE A 122 3.74 -12.64 12.12
C ILE A 122 4.51 -11.77 11.13
N TYR A 123 4.71 -12.31 9.93
CA TYR A 123 5.35 -11.63 8.83
C TYR A 123 4.40 -11.62 7.63
N LEU A 124 4.08 -10.43 7.16
CA LEU A 124 3.19 -10.20 6.03
C LEU A 124 3.99 -9.62 4.87
N GLU A 125 3.83 -10.19 3.69
CA GLU A 125 4.38 -9.65 2.44
C GLU A 125 3.23 -9.18 1.56
N TYR A 126 3.28 -7.92 1.15
CA TYR A 126 2.28 -7.29 0.30
C TYR A 126 2.81 -7.19 -1.12
N SER A 127 1.98 -7.56 -2.10
CA SER A 127 2.28 -7.36 -3.52
C SER A 127 1.02 -6.92 -4.25
N MET A 128 1.07 -5.75 -4.88
CA MET A 128 0.02 -5.23 -5.73
C MET A 128 0.47 -5.18 -7.18
N LEU A 129 -0.41 -5.59 -8.08
CA LEU A 129 -0.26 -5.46 -9.52
C LEU A 129 -1.57 -4.97 -10.13
N VAL A 130 -1.48 -4.06 -11.09
CA VAL A 130 -2.60 -3.56 -11.87
C VAL A 130 -2.36 -3.90 -13.33
N GLU A 131 -3.28 -4.65 -13.91
CA GLU A 131 -3.40 -4.77 -15.35
C GLU A 131 -4.30 -3.64 -15.87
N THR A 132 -3.65 -2.65 -16.46
CA THR A 132 -4.26 -1.42 -16.97
C THR A 132 -5.56 -1.68 -17.74
N LYS A 133 -6.65 -1.02 -17.33
CA LYS A 133 -8.02 -1.13 -17.90
C LYS A 133 -8.69 -2.51 -17.77
N ASN A 134 -8.10 -3.46 -17.07
CA ASN A 134 -8.69 -4.77 -16.86
C ASN A 134 -9.02 -4.99 -15.38
N MET A 135 -8.00 -5.20 -14.56
CA MET A 135 -8.17 -5.54 -13.15
C MET A 135 -6.94 -5.23 -12.31
N ALA A 136 -7.16 -5.09 -11.00
CA ALA A 136 -6.12 -4.96 -10.00
C ALA A 136 -6.20 -6.09 -8.99
N MET A 137 -5.05 -6.45 -8.43
CA MET A 137 -4.94 -7.46 -7.39
C MET A 137 -3.89 -7.09 -6.36
N LEU A 138 -4.28 -7.17 -5.10
CA LEU A 138 -3.41 -7.12 -3.94
C LEU A 138 -3.35 -8.53 -3.33
N MET A 139 -2.15 -9.08 -3.23
CA MET A 139 -1.86 -10.29 -2.49
C MET A 139 -1.17 -9.96 -1.18
N ILE A 140 -1.53 -10.70 -0.14
CA ILE A 140 -0.92 -10.64 1.19
C ILE A 140 -0.54 -12.05 1.59
N ASN A 141 0.75 -12.36 1.52
CA ASN A 141 1.26 -13.63 2.05
C ASN A 141 1.44 -13.49 3.56
N CYS A 142 0.96 -14.48 4.30
CA CYS A 142 1.04 -14.50 5.74
C CYS A 142 1.90 -15.69 6.18
N SER A 143 2.94 -15.41 6.94
CA SER A 143 3.79 -16.43 7.55
C SER A 143 3.97 -16.15 9.04
N PHE A 144 4.16 -17.22 9.81
CA PHE A 144 4.39 -17.15 11.25
C PHE A 144 5.76 -17.72 11.56
N GLY A 145 6.51 -17.05 12.45
CA GLY A 145 7.87 -17.48 12.79
C GLY A 145 7.94 -18.93 13.30
N CYS A 146 6.94 -19.36 14.08
CA CYS A 146 6.85 -20.71 14.66
C CYS A 146 6.05 -21.71 13.81
N GLY A 147 5.55 -21.29 12.63
CA GLY A 147 4.67 -22.10 11.78
C GLY A 147 3.25 -22.29 12.34
N SER A 148 2.94 -21.68 13.49
CA SER A 148 1.61 -21.64 14.10
C SER A 148 1.23 -20.21 14.47
N LYS A 149 -0.05 -20.00 14.81
CA LYS A 149 -0.57 -18.67 15.18
C LYS A 149 0.23 -18.08 16.36
N PRO A 150 0.57 -16.78 16.33
CA PRO A 150 1.30 -16.13 17.41
C PRO A 150 0.49 -16.09 18.72
N SER A 151 1.19 -15.92 19.85
CA SER A 151 0.58 -15.88 21.18
C SER A 151 -0.17 -14.56 21.47
N PHE A 152 0.13 -13.50 20.72
CA PHE A 152 -0.49 -12.19 20.84
C PHE A 152 -1.63 -11.97 19.84
N SER A 153 -2.41 -10.91 20.06
CA SER A 153 -3.45 -10.48 19.13
C SER A 153 -2.85 -9.54 18.07
N ILE A 154 -3.23 -9.77 16.81
CA ILE A 154 -2.97 -8.85 15.71
C ILE A 154 -4.29 -8.13 15.34
N PRO A 155 -4.29 -6.78 15.21
CA PRO A 155 -5.43 -6.03 14.69
C PRO A 155 -5.80 -6.42 13.26
N THR A 156 -7.05 -6.16 12.88
CA THR A 156 -7.50 -6.35 11.49
C THR A 156 -6.86 -5.32 10.54
N LEU A 157 -6.82 -5.63 9.25
CA LEU A 157 -6.63 -4.64 8.20
C LEU A 157 -8.01 -4.19 7.74
N ASP A 158 -8.25 -2.87 7.75
CA ASP A 158 -9.57 -2.30 7.45
C ASP A 158 -9.54 -1.32 6.27
N LYS A 159 -8.40 -0.66 6.01
CA LYS A 159 -8.31 0.38 4.97
C LYS A 159 -7.19 0.13 3.99
N ILE A 160 -7.48 0.38 2.71
CA ILE A 160 -6.51 0.35 1.63
C ILE A 160 -6.65 1.66 0.87
N GLU A 161 -5.54 2.37 0.74
CA GLU A 161 -5.42 3.63 0.01
C GLU A 161 -4.38 3.45 -1.09
N VAL A 162 -4.76 3.70 -2.34
CA VAL A 162 -3.92 3.46 -3.52
C VAL A 162 -3.70 4.76 -4.28
N PHE A 163 -2.45 5.21 -4.38
CA PHE A 163 -2.02 6.33 -5.20
C PHE A 163 -1.61 5.87 -6.59
N GLY A 164 -1.89 6.70 -7.60
CA GLY A 164 -1.55 6.43 -8.99
C GLY A 164 -2.47 5.40 -9.64
N HIS A 165 -3.67 5.19 -9.09
CA HIS A 165 -4.67 4.27 -9.64
C HIS A 165 -5.36 4.94 -10.84
N ALA A 166 -4.81 4.76 -12.04
CA ALA A 166 -5.14 5.59 -13.21
C ALA A 166 -6.56 5.41 -13.79
N PHE A 167 -7.22 4.29 -13.50
CA PHE A 167 -8.55 3.97 -14.01
C PHE A 167 -9.55 3.85 -12.87
N GLU A 168 -10.81 4.15 -13.14
CA GLU A 168 -11.84 4.10 -12.10
C GLU A 168 -12.18 2.64 -11.77
N PRO A 169 -12.07 2.22 -10.50
CA PRO A 169 -12.36 0.85 -10.10
C PRO A 169 -13.87 0.58 -10.07
N ASP A 170 -14.28 -0.62 -10.45
CA ASP A 170 -15.64 -1.11 -10.21
C ASP A 170 -15.72 -1.70 -8.80
N LEU A 171 -16.11 -0.89 -7.83
CA LEU A 171 -16.25 -1.31 -6.43
C LEU A 171 -17.29 -2.43 -6.24
N THR A 172 -18.20 -2.68 -7.18
CA THR A 172 -19.17 -3.79 -7.09
C THR A 172 -18.55 -5.15 -7.44
N SER A 173 -17.40 -5.12 -8.12
CA SER A 173 -16.62 -6.28 -8.54
C SER A 173 -15.61 -6.75 -7.50
N LEU A 174 -15.47 -6.03 -6.37
CA LEU A 174 -14.51 -6.35 -5.32
C LEU A 174 -14.71 -7.78 -4.81
N LYS A 175 -13.60 -8.48 -4.66
CA LYS A 175 -13.53 -9.83 -4.14
C LYS A 175 -12.44 -9.94 -3.09
N LEU A 176 -12.73 -10.74 -2.06
CA LEU A 176 -11.76 -11.23 -1.08
C LEU A 176 -11.74 -12.76 -1.19
N ASN A 177 -10.58 -13.33 -1.53
CA ASN A 177 -10.40 -14.76 -1.73
C ASN A 177 -11.45 -15.36 -2.69
N ASP A 178 -11.62 -14.73 -3.86
CA ASP A 178 -12.61 -15.04 -4.91
C ASP A 178 -14.09 -14.86 -4.54
N LYS A 179 -14.40 -14.58 -3.27
CA LYS A 179 -15.77 -14.32 -2.81
C LYS A 179 -16.08 -12.84 -2.95
N GLN A 180 -17.27 -12.53 -3.47
CA GLN A 180 -17.71 -11.15 -3.61
C GLN A 180 -17.73 -10.45 -2.26
N LEU A 181 -17.05 -9.31 -2.20
CA LEU A 181 -16.96 -8.45 -1.01
C LEU A 181 -17.97 -7.30 -1.18
N LYS A 182 -18.95 -7.23 -0.28
CA LYS A 182 -19.88 -6.09 -0.24
C LYS A 182 -19.23 -4.96 0.53
N VAL A 183 -18.99 -3.84 -0.14
CA VAL A 183 -18.42 -2.64 0.47
C VAL A 183 -19.49 -1.57 0.72
N ASP A 184 -19.26 -0.76 1.74
CA ASP A 184 -20.05 0.44 1.99
C ASP A 184 -19.58 1.56 1.05
N ALA A 185 -20.43 1.87 0.07
CA ALA A 185 -20.13 2.89 -0.94
C ALA A 185 -19.95 4.30 -0.36
N SER A 186 -20.41 4.56 0.88
CA SER A 186 -20.19 5.84 1.55
C SER A 186 -18.79 5.99 2.16
N LYS A 187 -18.09 4.86 2.34
CA LYS A 187 -16.74 4.81 2.93
C LYS A 187 -15.64 4.56 1.90
N CYS A 188 -16.00 4.02 0.74
CA CYS A 188 -15.09 3.84 -0.39
C CYS A 188 -15.22 5.02 -1.37
N SER A 189 -14.11 5.46 -1.95
CA SER A 189 -14.13 6.57 -2.92
C SER A 189 -13.02 6.44 -3.95
N TYR A 190 -13.21 7.11 -5.08
CA TYR A 190 -12.18 7.27 -6.11
C TYR A 190 -12.13 8.72 -6.56
N ASP A 191 -10.98 9.36 -6.35
CA ASP A 191 -10.70 10.70 -6.86
C ASP A 191 -9.98 10.55 -8.20
N LYS A 192 -10.71 10.81 -9.30
CA LYS A 192 -10.20 10.66 -10.66
C LYS A 192 -9.08 11.65 -10.98
N ASP A 193 -9.16 12.86 -10.45
CA ASP A 193 -8.18 13.92 -10.75
C ASP A 193 -6.86 13.64 -10.05
N LYS A 194 -6.92 13.10 -8.82
CA LYS A 194 -5.73 12.70 -8.05
C LYS A 194 -5.28 11.26 -8.29
N GLN A 195 -6.12 10.44 -8.95
CA GLN A 195 -5.91 9.00 -9.12
C GLN A 195 -5.73 8.27 -7.79
N ILE A 196 -6.58 8.59 -6.81
CA ILE A 196 -6.56 8.00 -5.47
C ILE A 196 -7.79 7.13 -5.28
N LEU A 197 -7.57 5.85 -4.98
CA LEU A 197 -8.62 4.92 -4.53
C LEU A 197 -8.53 4.76 -3.02
N LEU A 198 -9.67 4.90 -2.34
CA LEU A 198 -9.86 4.54 -0.94
C LEU A 198 -10.88 3.41 -0.83
N ILE A 199 -10.48 2.31 -0.22
CA ILE A 199 -11.35 1.22 0.24
C ILE A 199 -11.30 1.23 1.76
N ASP A 200 -12.43 1.48 2.41
CA ASP A 200 -12.58 1.43 3.86
C ASP A 200 -13.69 0.44 4.18
N THR A 201 -13.29 -0.71 4.71
CA THR A 201 -14.18 -1.83 5.00
C THR A 201 -13.76 -2.40 6.36
N PRO A 202 -14.55 -2.17 7.43
CA PRO A 202 -14.22 -2.68 8.74
C PRO A 202 -14.04 -4.19 8.76
N GLN A 203 -13.00 -4.67 9.45
CA GLN A 203 -12.61 -6.08 9.50
C GLN A 203 -12.40 -6.73 8.12
N LEU A 204 -11.87 -5.97 7.15
CA LEU A 204 -11.64 -6.45 5.78
C LEU A 204 -10.78 -7.72 5.78
N ILE A 205 -9.66 -7.72 6.50
CA ILE A 205 -8.88 -8.93 6.75
C ILE A 205 -8.63 -9.09 8.25
N ASP A 206 -8.99 -10.27 8.74
CA ASP A 206 -8.72 -10.71 10.10
C ASP A 206 -7.56 -11.71 10.07
N PHE A 207 -6.36 -11.21 10.37
CA PHE A 207 -5.12 -12.01 10.38
C PHE A 207 -5.08 -13.05 11.50
N SER A 208 -6.06 -13.03 12.41
CA SER A 208 -6.23 -14.10 13.40
C SER A 208 -6.84 -15.37 12.81
N LYS A 209 -7.43 -15.31 11.61
CA LYS A 209 -7.96 -16.45 10.86
C LYS A 209 -6.86 -17.15 10.08
N ASP A 210 -6.93 -18.48 10.03
CA ASP A 210 -5.98 -19.29 9.28
C ASP A 210 -6.18 -19.12 7.76
N ALA A 211 -5.28 -18.37 7.13
CA ALA A 211 -5.11 -18.34 5.69
C ALA A 211 -3.64 -18.02 5.36
N PRO A 212 -2.94 -18.86 4.57
CA PRO A 212 -1.55 -18.60 4.21
C PRO A 212 -1.42 -17.42 3.25
N VAL A 213 -2.47 -17.12 2.47
CA VAL A 213 -2.50 -16.04 1.49
C VAL A 213 -3.90 -15.42 1.46
N TRP A 214 -3.96 -14.10 1.42
CA TRP A 214 -5.17 -13.34 1.11
C TRP A 214 -5.01 -12.65 -0.24
N HIS A 215 -6.06 -12.66 -1.06
CA HIS A 215 -6.10 -11.90 -2.30
C HIS A 215 -7.35 -11.03 -2.38
N ILE A 216 -7.13 -9.73 -2.58
CA ILE A 216 -8.17 -8.74 -2.86
C ILE A 216 -8.06 -8.37 -4.33
N SER A 217 -9.18 -8.40 -5.06
CA SER A 217 -9.19 -8.01 -6.48
C SER A 217 -10.44 -7.25 -6.86
N TRP A 218 -10.33 -6.43 -7.90
CA TRP A 218 -11.44 -5.73 -8.54
C TRP A 218 -11.13 -5.51 -10.02
N SER A 219 -12.18 -5.35 -10.83
CA SER A 219 -12.06 -4.90 -12.22
C SER A 219 -12.08 -3.39 -12.32
N GLU A 220 -11.49 -2.87 -13.38
CA GLU A 220 -11.64 -1.45 -13.75
C GLU A 220 -12.98 -1.25 -14.47
N LYS A 221 -13.65 -0.12 -14.22
CA LYS A 221 -14.82 0.27 -14.98
C LYS A 221 -14.43 0.44 -16.44
N ARG A 222 -15.12 -0.29 -17.32
CA ARG A 222 -14.97 -0.08 -18.75
C ARG A 222 -15.66 1.22 -19.12
N ASN A 223 -14.94 2.13 -19.75
CA ASN A 223 -15.59 3.11 -20.61
C ASN A 223 -16.23 2.31 -21.74
N ILE A 224 -17.56 2.31 -21.82
CA ILE A 224 -18.27 1.80 -22.99
C ILE A 224 -18.01 2.79 -24.12
N GLU A 225 -16.84 2.70 -24.75
CA GLU A 225 -16.64 3.23 -26.08
C GLU A 225 -17.15 2.15 -27.04
N ASN A 226 -18.19 2.48 -27.80
CA ASN A 226 -18.88 1.62 -28.78
C ASN A 226 -17.95 1.21 -29.94
N ASN A 227 -16.92 0.41 -29.68
CA ASN A 227 -16.11 -0.23 -30.73
C ASN A 227 -15.98 -1.72 -30.43
N GLY A 228 -16.65 -2.52 -31.26
CA GLY A 228 -16.89 -3.95 -31.11
C GLY A 228 -15.66 -4.86 -31.25
N ASN A 229 -14.55 -4.56 -30.57
CA ASN A 229 -13.44 -5.50 -30.41
C ASN A 229 -13.35 -5.94 -28.96
N SER A 230 -13.78 -7.17 -28.68
CA SER A 230 -13.55 -7.84 -27.41
C SER A 230 -12.06 -8.13 -27.25
N ILE A 231 -11.36 -7.28 -26.52
CA ILE A 231 -10.01 -7.57 -26.01
C ILE A 231 -10.17 -8.71 -24.99
N GLY A 232 -9.35 -9.76 -25.13
CA GLY A 232 -9.37 -10.91 -24.23
C GLY A 232 -9.22 -10.46 -22.78
N ILE A 233 -10.13 -10.89 -21.92
CA ILE A 233 -10.07 -10.65 -20.48
C ILE A 233 -8.98 -11.58 -19.93
N ALA A 234 -7.88 -11.03 -19.41
CA ALA A 234 -6.97 -11.84 -18.62
C ALA A 234 -7.74 -12.39 -17.42
N ARG A 235 -7.64 -13.69 -17.19
CA ARG A 235 -8.41 -14.35 -16.13
C ARG A 235 -7.71 -14.07 -14.81
N HIS A 236 -8.48 -14.09 -13.71
CA HIS A 236 -7.94 -14.05 -12.35
C HIS A 236 -6.74 -14.99 -12.15
N SER A 237 -6.76 -16.17 -12.77
CA SER A 237 -5.65 -17.13 -12.79
C SER A 237 -4.35 -16.58 -13.36
N ASP A 238 -4.43 -15.76 -14.41
CA ASP A 238 -3.26 -15.26 -15.15
C ASP A 238 -2.53 -14.20 -14.31
N MET A 239 -3.27 -13.33 -13.62
CA MET A 239 -2.68 -12.35 -12.71
C MET A 239 -2.13 -13.00 -11.44
N LEU A 240 -2.79 -14.04 -10.92
CA LEU A 240 -2.25 -14.82 -9.81
C LEU A 240 -0.89 -15.43 -10.19
N ILE A 241 -0.76 -15.99 -11.39
CA ILE A 241 0.51 -16.53 -11.91
C ILE A 241 1.58 -15.43 -12.03
N LEU A 242 1.22 -14.25 -12.56
CA LEU A 242 2.15 -13.12 -12.68
C LEU A 242 2.66 -12.66 -11.31
N LEU A 243 1.76 -12.51 -10.34
CA LEU A 243 2.12 -12.09 -9.00
C LEU A 243 2.94 -13.15 -8.26
N VAL A 244 2.58 -14.44 -8.36
CA VAL A 244 3.38 -15.54 -7.81
C VAL A 244 4.78 -15.55 -8.45
N SER A 245 4.87 -15.41 -9.77
CA SER A 245 6.17 -15.33 -10.47
C SER A 245 7.00 -14.13 -10.01
N PHE A 246 6.35 -12.99 -9.76
CA PHE A 246 7.01 -11.78 -9.26
C PHE A 246 7.57 -11.97 -7.84
N VAL A 247 6.80 -12.60 -6.95
CA VAL A 247 7.25 -12.95 -5.59
C VAL A 247 8.43 -13.93 -5.63
N PHE A 248 8.39 -14.95 -6.50
CA PHE A 248 9.46 -15.93 -6.63
C PHE A 248 10.76 -15.34 -7.23
N ILE A 249 10.67 -14.46 -8.24
CA ILE A 249 11.87 -13.85 -8.85
C ILE A 249 12.64 -12.99 -7.82
N CYS A 250 11.94 -12.31 -6.90
CA CYS A 250 12.59 -11.52 -5.85
C CYS A 250 13.32 -12.38 -4.81
N HIS A 251 12.83 -13.58 -4.49
CA HIS A 251 13.48 -14.49 -3.53
C HIS A 251 14.79 -15.14 -4.03
N PHE A 252 15.11 -15.05 -5.33
CA PHE A 252 16.35 -15.60 -5.90
C PHE A 252 17.46 -14.56 -6.14
N TYR A 253 17.24 -13.29 -5.77
CA TYR A 253 18.22 -12.19 -5.97
C TYR A 253 18.78 -11.58 -4.67
N VAL A 254 18.70 -12.30 -3.54
CA VAL A 254 19.41 -11.96 -2.29
C VAL A 254 20.40 -13.05 -1.93
#